data_AF-A0A8H6YAX3-F1
#
_entry.id   AF-A0A8H6YAX3-F1
#
_cell.length_a   1.000
_cell.length_b   1.000
_cell.length_c   1.000
_cell.angle_alpha   90.00
_cell.angle_beta   90.00
_cell.angle_gamma   90.00
#
_symmetry.space_group_name_H-M   'P 1'
#
loop_
_entity.id
_entity.type
_entity.pdbx_description
1 polymer ?
#
loop_
_entity_poly.entity_id
_entity_poly.type
_entity_poly.pdbx_seq_one_letter_code
_entity_poly.pdbx_strand_id
1 'polypeptide(L)'
;MAAAPSVMRAILLEQTERTRKSSKTDVERFIEESELKIASLESQIARERACSAALRHLFSPIHTLPVELLAEIFDLAIPGEQRHVRDALRISQVCSYWRHVAHSTPRLWTRPMNIYIRQGRGGDGEQAYADGLKTWLQRSASLVVPVTLVLEYVYCDSESSNNHIRDGVLSTAPRWRSLNVPRTTSLAFVQQLSEGRFDSLEELDLGLERFAGVVSTTSISFTVPRLRKLRINMWSKALRIDIFMPWAQLTDLTLDSYFPDITVDILAHCTSLIQANIRTTGWDVLPEPKQDLFALEHLRALSLLFFGSAGHVIPILESMSIPALKGL
;
A
#
# COMPACT_ATOMS: atom_id res chain seq x y z
N MET A 1 -91.38 -57.93 33.18
CA MET A 1 -90.23 -58.11 32.26
C MET A 1 -89.65 -56.74 31.94
N ALA A 2 -88.61 -56.36 32.68
CA ALA A 2 -88.01 -55.02 32.63
C ALA A 2 -86.59 -55.12 32.05
N ALA A 3 -86.44 -54.65 30.81
CA ALA A 3 -85.21 -54.22 30.13
C ALA A 3 -85.71 -53.54 28.84
N ALA A 4 -85.44 -52.28 28.50
CA ALA A 4 -84.12 -51.84 28.07
C ALA A 4 -84.03 -50.29 27.90
N PRO A 5 -83.86 -49.51 28.99
CA PRO A 5 -83.41 -48.11 28.91
C PRO A 5 -81.93 -47.96 28.52
N SER A 6 -81.12 -49.03 28.61
CA SER A 6 -79.67 -48.96 28.36
C SER A 6 -79.28 -49.00 26.88
N VAL A 7 -80.06 -49.69 26.04
CA VAL A 7 -79.75 -49.87 24.61
C VAL A 7 -79.93 -48.56 23.84
N MET A 8 -81.00 -47.81 24.12
CA MET A 8 -81.28 -46.54 23.44
C MET A 8 -80.28 -45.44 23.84
N ARG A 9 -79.82 -45.45 25.10
CA ARG A 9 -78.75 -44.54 25.58
C ARG A 9 -77.40 -44.87 24.93
N ALA A 10 -77.10 -46.15 24.71
CA ALA A 10 -75.90 -46.59 24.01
C ALA A 10 -75.90 -46.15 22.53
N ILE A 11 -77.04 -46.27 21.84
CA ILE A 11 -77.18 -45.83 20.43
C ILE A 11 -76.99 -44.30 20.30
N LEU A 12 -77.58 -43.52 21.19
CA LEU A 12 -77.42 -42.05 21.21
C LEU A 12 -75.98 -41.62 21.52
N LEU A 13 -75.29 -42.31 22.43
CA LEU A 13 -73.86 -42.11 22.71
C LEU A 13 -73.01 -42.42 21.47
N GLU A 14 -73.30 -43.51 20.77
CA GLU A 14 -72.56 -43.90 19.58
C GLU A 14 -72.77 -42.92 18.41
N GLN A 15 -73.99 -42.40 18.24
CA GLN A 15 -74.30 -41.38 17.23
C GLN A 15 -73.65 -40.03 17.52
N THR A 16 -73.59 -39.63 18.79
CA THR A 16 -72.91 -38.39 19.21
C THR A 16 -71.40 -38.50 19.11
N GLU A 17 -70.82 -39.67 19.38
CA GLU A 17 -69.40 -39.93 19.15
C GLU A 17 -69.03 -39.95 17.67
N ARG A 18 -69.87 -40.54 16.80
CA ARG A 18 -69.66 -40.56 15.35
C ARG A 18 -69.73 -39.16 14.73
N THR A 19 -70.73 -38.36 15.11
CA THR A 19 -70.86 -36.97 14.65
C THR A 19 -69.71 -36.11 15.15
N ARG A 20 -69.31 -36.26 16.42
CA ARG A 20 -68.13 -35.56 16.97
C ARG A 20 -66.82 -35.97 16.29
N LYS A 21 -66.65 -37.26 15.95
CA LYS A 21 -65.51 -37.73 15.13
C LYS A 21 -65.55 -37.13 13.73
N SER A 22 -66.68 -37.17 13.04
CA SER A 22 -66.83 -36.57 11.71
C SER A 22 -66.46 -35.08 11.72
N SER A 23 -67.06 -34.29 12.61
CA SER A 23 -66.78 -32.84 12.72
C SER A 23 -65.32 -32.57 13.11
N LYS A 24 -64.69 -33.42 13.93
CA LYS A 24 -63.26 -33.31 14.24
C LYS A 24 -62.39 -33.53 12.99
N THR A 25 -62.73 -34.53 12.18
CA THR A 25 -61.99 -34.86 10.95
C THR A 25 -62.14 -33.75 9.90
N ASP A 26 -63.32 -33.13 9.82
CA ASP A 26 -63.60 -32.01 8.92
C ASP A 26 -62.80 -30.75 9.30
N VAL A 27 -62.68 -30.47 10.61
CA VAL A 27 -61.85 -29.38 11.13
C VAL A 27 -60.36 -29.65 10.89
N GLU A 28 -59.88 -30.89 11.14
CA GLU A 28 -58.48 -31.27 10.88
C GLU A 28 -58.11 -31.09 9.40
N ARG A 29 -59.00 -31.50 8.49
CA ARG A 29 -58.82 -31.32 7.05
C ARG A 29 -58.79 -29.84 6.64
N PHE A 30 -59.65 -29.00 7.23
CA PHE A 30 -59.64 -27.56 6.96
C PHE A 30 -58.37 -26.88 7.46
N ILE A 31 -57.84 -27.32 8.62
CA ILE A 31 -56.56 -26.85 9.15
C ILE A 31 -55.43 -27.23 8.18
N GLU A 32 -55.38 -28.48 7.73
CA GLU A 32 -54.36 -28.96 6.78
C GLU A 32 -54.41 -28.18 5.44
N GLU A 33 -55.61 -27.97 4.89
CA GLU A 33 -55.80 -27.14 3.68
C GLU A 33 -55.35 -25.68 3.90
N SER A 34 -55.63 -25.11 5.07
CA SER A 34 -55.23 -23.75 5.42
C SER A 34 -53.71 -23.63 5.59
N GLU A 35 -53.07 -24.61 6.23
CA GLU A 35 -51.61 -24.69 6.41
C GLU A 35 -50.91 -24.81 5.05
N LEU A 36 -51.41 -25.66 4.14
CA LEU A 36 -50.92 -25.75 2.77
C LEU A 36 -51.07 -24.43 2.02
N LYS A 37 -52.19 -23.72 2.22
CA LYS A 37 -52.42 -22.42 1.59
C LYS A 37 -51.47 -21.35 2.13
N ILE A 38 -51.22 -21.33 3.43
CA ILE A 38 -50.25 -20.44 4.07
C ILE A 38 -48.85 -20.70 3.52
N ALA A 39 -48.40 -21.96 3.49
CA ALA A 39 -47.09 -22.31 2.95
C ALA A 39 -46.92 -21.88 1.47
N SER A 40 -47.97 -22.04 0.66
CA SER A 40 -47.98 -21.59 -0.74
C SER A 40 -47.86 -20.06 -0.85
N LEU A 41 -48.62 -19.31 -0.06
CA LEU A 41 -48.59 -17.85 -0.04
C LEU A 41 -47.24 -17.31 0.48
N GLU A 42 -46.67 -17.93 1.51
CA GLU A 42 -45.34 -17.58 2.02
C GLU A 42 -44.26 -17.77 0.95
N SER A 43 -44.32 -18.88 0.20
CA SER A 43 -43.43 -19.12 -0.95
C SER A 43 -43.61 -18.06 -2.04
N GLN A 44 -44.84 -17.64 -2.31
CA GLN A 44 -45.11 -16.58 -3.29
C GLN A 44 -44.57 -15.22 -2.82
N ILE A 45 -44.79 -14.84 -1.56
CA ILE A 45 -44.25 -13.61 -0.97
C ILE A 45 -42.72 -13.61 -1.01
N ALA A 46 -42.09 -14.75 -0.71
CA ALA A 46 -40.63 -14.88 -0.80
C ALA A 46 -40.11 -14.64 -2.22
N ARG A 47 -40.77 -15.23 -3.23
CA ARG A 47 -40.42 -15.02 -4.66
C ARG A 47 -40.60 -13.57 -5.10
N GLU A 48 -41.72 -12.95 -4.77
CA GLU A 48 -42.00 -11.55 -5.14
C GLU A 48 -41.03 -10.58 -4.46
N ARG A 49 -40.70 -10.81 -3.19
CA ARG A 49 -39.68 -10.03 -2.48
C ARG A 49 -38.29 -10.19 -3.10
N ALA A 50 -37.89 -11.40 -3.47
CA ALA A 50 -36.63 -11.64 -4.16
C ALA A 50 -36.57 -10.94 -5.53
N CYS A 51 -37.66 -11.01 -6.30
CA CYS A 51 -37.78 -10.31 -7.58
C CYS A 51 -37.70 -8.78 -7.41
N SER A 52 -38.42 -8.21 -6.43
CA SER A 52 -38.38 -6.78 -6.12
C SER A 52 -36.97 -6.32 -5.70
N ALA A 53 -36.27 -7.11 -4.87
CA ALA A 53 -34.90 -6.82 -4.48
C ALA A 53 -33.93 -6.85 -5.68
N ALA A 54 -34.07 -7.83 -6.58
CA ALA A 54 -33.26 -7.93 -7.80
C ALA A 54 -33.52 -6.74 -8.75
N LEU A 55 -34.78 -6.34 -8.93
CA LEU A 55 -35.13 -5.16 -9.73
C LEU A 55 -34.59 -3.87 -9.10
N ARG A 56 -34.73 -3.67 -7.79
CA ARG A 56 -34.15 -2.52 -7.09
C ARG A 56 -32.63 -2.45 -7.22
N HIS A 57 -31.95 -3.60 -7.23
CA HIS A 57 -30.52 -3.67 -7.50
C HIS A 57 -30.21 -3.27 -8.94
N LEU A 58 -30.90 -3.82 -9.94
CA LEU A 58 -30.69 -3.51 -11.36
C LEU A 58 -30.97 -2.04 -11.71
N PHE A 59 -32.00 -1.45 -11.10
CA PHE A 59 -32.38 -0.05 -11.30
C PHE A 59 -31.78 0.90 -10.27
N SER A 60 -30.82 0.46 -9.44
CA SER A 60 -30.10 1.38 -8.58
C SER A 60 -29.39 2.42 -9.46
N PRO A 61 -29.45 3.73 -9.12
CA PRO A 61 -28.89 4.82 -9.93
C PRO A 61 -27.43 4.64 -10.31
N ILE A 62 -26.71 3.75 -9.63
CA ILE A 62 -25.31 3.51 -9.89
C ILE A 62 -25.03 2.54 -11.04
N HIS A 63 -26.00 1.68 -11.38
CA HIS A 63 -25.89 0.80 -12.53
C HIS A 63 -26.29 1.49 -13.83
N THR A 64 -26.89 2.68 -13.75
CA THR A 64 -27.23 3.52 -14.91
C THR A 64 -26.15 4.53 -15.24
N LEU A 65 -25.12 4.68 -14.40
CA LEU A 65 -24.02 5.58 -14.65
C LEU A 65 -23.07 5.00 -15.70
N PRO A 66 -22.67 5.76 -16.74
CA PRO A 66 -21.59 5.36 -17.64
C PRO A 66 -20.29 5.06 -16.88
N VAL A 67 -19.52 4.10 -17.39
CA VAL A 67 -18.27 3.64 -16.77
C VAL A 67 -17.27 4.78 -16.60
N GLU A 68 -17.25 5.73 -17.54
CA GLU A 68 -16.37 6.90 -17.56
C GLU A 68 -16.71 7.85 -16.41
N LEU A 69 -18.00 8.11 -16.17
CA LEU A 69 -18.43 8.97 -15.07
C LEU A 69 -18.16 8.31 -13.72
N LEU A 70 -18.36 6.99 -13.62
CA LEU A 70 -18.08 6.27 -12.39
C LEU A 70 -16.57 6.24 -12.09
N ALA A 71 -15.73 6.08 -13.13
CA ALA A 71 -14.28 6.18 -13.00
C ALA A 71 -13.83 7.58 -12.55
N GLU A 72 -14.44 8.65 -13.09
CA GLU A 72 -14.16 10.03 -12.67
C GLU A 72 -14.56 10.27 -11.21
N ILE A 73 -15.72 9.76 -10.78
CA ILE A 73 -16.14 9.78 -9.38
C ILE A 73 -15.13 9.05 -8.50
N PHE A 74 -14.61 7.90 -8.92
CA PHE A 74 -13.57 7.17 -8.17
C PHE A 74 -12.27 7.96 -8.05
N ASP A 75 -11.87 8.69 -9.08
CA ASP A 75 -10.67 9.54 -9.02
C ASP A 75 -10.88 10.73 -8.06
N LEU A 76 -12.06 11.36 -8.09
CA LEU A 76 -12.43 12.48 -7.22
C LEU A 76 -12.65 12.06 -5.75
N ALA A 77 -13.24 10.89 -5.51
CA ALA A 77 -13.61 10.39 -4.18
C ALA A 77 -12.40 10.11 -3.27
N ILE A 78 -11.20 10.04 -3.84
CA ILE A 78 -9.97 9.80 -3.09
C ILE A 78 -9.13 11.08 -3.17
N PRO A 79 -9.32 12.09 -2.32
CA PRO A 79 -8.61 13.38 -2.45
C PRO A 79 -7.14 13.33 -2.00
N GLY A 80 -6.29 14.14 -2.64
CA GLY A 80 -5.02 14.63 -2.06
C GLY A 80 -3.77 13.71 -2.08
N GLU A 81 -2.71 14.18 -1.42
CA GLU A 81 -1.38 13.53 -1.31
C GLU A 81 -1.37 12.26 -0.42
N GLN A 82 -2.51 11.92 0.21
CA GLN A 82 -2.67 10.80 1.14
C GLN A 82 -3.39 9.59 0.51
N ARG A 83 -3.44 9.52 -0.83
CA ARG A 83 -4.11 8.45 -1.58
C ARG A 83 -3.37 7.12 -1.41
N HIS A 84 -4.05 6.08 -0.91
CA HIS A 84 -3.47 4.74 -0.75
C HIS A 84 -4.10 3.72 -1.70
N VAL A 85 -3.34 2.69 -2.07
CA VAL A 85 -3.87 1.53 -2.83
C VAL A 85 -5.11 0.90 -2.17
N ARG A 86 -5.21 1.01 -0.84
CA ARG A 86 -6.36 0.53 -0.05
C ARG A 86 -7.67 1.20 -0.45
N ASP A 87 -7.64 2.41 -0.99
CA ASP A 87 -8.84 3.11 -1.41
C ASP A 87 -9.40 2.54 -2.72
N ALA A 88 -8.53 2.23 -3.68
CA ALA A 88 -8.92 1.48 -4.89
C ALA A 88 -9.47 0.09 -4.53
N LEU A 89 -8.86 -0.58 -3.55
CA LEU A 89 -9.37 -1.85 -3.01
C LEU A 89 -10.75 -1.66 -2.37
N ARG A 90 -10.95 -0.66 -1.52
CA ARG A 90 -12.26 -0.37 -0.88
C ARG A 90 -13.36 -0.13 -1.92
N ILE A 91 -13.09 0.68 -2.94
CA ILE A 91 -14.00 0.92 -4.06
C ILE A 91 -14.34 -0.40 -4.77
N SER A 92 -13.34 -1.25 -5.00
CA SER A 92 -13.53 -2.55 -5.66
C SER A 92 -14.35 -3.58 -4.86
N GLN A 93 -14.63 -3.32 -3.57
CA GLN A 93 -15.41 -4.21 -2.70
C GLN A 93 -16.89 -3.85 -2.58
N VAL A 94 -17.35 -2.74 -3.18
CA VAL A 94 -18.75 -2.28 -3.04
C VAL A 94 -19.74 -3.21 -3.77
N CYS A 95 -19.55 -3.43 -5.08
CA CYS A 95 -20.35 -4.36 -5.87
C CYS A 95 -19.55 -4.88 -7.07
N SER A 96 -20.08 -5.88 -7.79
CA SER A 96 -19.42 -6.46 -8.97
C SER A 96 -19.18 -5.43 -10.08
N TYR A 97 -20.11 -4.50 -10.27
CA TYR A 97 -19.98 -3.43 -11.27
C TYR A 97 -18.85 -2.46 -10.91
N TRP A 98 -18.83 -1.94 -9.68
CA TRP A 98 -17.74 -1.08 -9.20
C TRP A 98 -16.38 -1.77 -9.27
N ARG A 99 -16.32 -3.07 -8.95
CA ARG A 99 -15.09 -3.86 -9.08
C ARG A 99 -14.59 -3.89 -10.51
N HIS A 100 -15.49 -4.14 -11.47
CA HIS A 100 -15.14 -4.16 -12.88
C HIS A 100 -14.59 -2.79 -13.32
N VAL A 101 -15.32 -1.70 -13.02
CA VAL A 101 -14.90 -0.33 -13.36
C VAL A 101 -13.57 0.03 -12.70
N ALA A 102 -13.41 -0.27 -11.42
CA ALA A 102 -12.17 0.01 -10.69
C ALA A 102 -10.98 -0.74 -11.30
N HIS A 103 -11.14 -2.03 -11.62
CA HIS A 103 -10.07 -2.83 -12.24
C HIS A 103 -9.72 -2.36 -13.66
N SER A 104 -10.68 -1.84 -14.42
CA SER A 104 -10.46 -1.34 -15.78
C SER A 104 -10.03 0.13 -15.84
N THR A 105 -9.79 0.78 -14.68
CA THR A 105 -9.37 2.19 -14.60
C THR A 105 -7.93 2.29 -14.09
N PRO A 106 -6.90 2.30 -14.96
CA PRO A 106 -5.51 2.26 -14.56
C PRO A 106 -5.07 3.38 -13.61
N ARG A 107 -5.64 4.58 -13.75
CA ARG A 107 -5.33 5.75 -12.92
C ARG A 107 -5.59 5.54 -11.43
N LEU A 108 -6.49 4.62 -11.07
CA LEU A 108 -6.74 4.25 -9.66
C LEU A 108 -5.58 3.43 -9.07
N TRP A 109 -4.81 2.75 -9.94
CA TRP A 109 -3.70 1.87 -9.60
C TRP A 109 -2.34 2.52 -9.84
N THR A 110 -2.26 3.78 -10.27
CA THR A 110 -1.00 4.52 -10.39
C THR A 110 -0.60 5.25 -9.11
N ARG A 111 -1.10 4.81 -7.95
CA ARG A 111 -0.97 5.54 -6.67
C ARG A 111 -0.02 4.81 -5.71
N PRO A 112 0.67 5.53 -4.81
CA PRO A 112 1.63 4.94 -3.87
C PRO A 112 1.09 3.68 -3.17
N MET A 113 1.79 2.57 -3.34
CA MET A 113 1.50 1.31 -2.66
C MET A 113 2.51 1.07 -1.55
N ASN A 114 2.07 1.22 -0.30
CA ASN A 114 2.87 0.85 0.86
C ASN A 114 2.92 -0.69 0.99
N ILE A 115 4.12 -1.27 0.89
CA ILE A 115 4.34 -2.72 0.98
C ILE A 115 4.79 -3.10 2.39
N TYR A 116 3.83 -3.37 3.27
CA TYR A 116 4.11 -3.78 4.64
C TYR A 116 4.52 -5.26 4.70
N ILE A 117 5.76 -5.55 5.09
CA ILE A 117 6.26 -6.93 5.24
C ILE A 117 6.43 -7.21 6.73
N ARG A 118 5.45 -7.91 7.33
CA ARG A 118 5.57 -8.36 8.72
C ARG A 118 6.18 -9.75 8.77
N GLN A 119 7.39 -9.86 9.31
CA GLN A 119 8.02 -11.15 9.61
C GLN A 119 7.18 -11.94 10.65
N GLY A 120 7.12 -13.27 10.53
CA GLY A 120 6.53 -14.16 11.55
C GLY A 120 5.16 -14.76 11.23
N ARG A 121 4.56 -14.44 10.07
CA ARG A 121 3.54 -15.29 9.44
C ARG A 121 4.28 -16.05 8.33
N GLY A 122 4.23 -17.39 8.31
CA GLY A 122 5.00 -18.23 7.38
C GLY A 122 4.87 -17.85 5.89
N GLY A 123 5.62 -18.53 5.01
CA GLY A 123 5.85 -18.18 3.60
C GLY A 123 4.61 -17.80 2.76
N ASP A 124 3.42 -18.26 3.13
CA ASP A 124 2.15 -17.90 2.49
C ASP A 124 1.86 -16.38 2.50
N GLY A 125 2.32 -15.66 3.54
CA GLY A 125 2.13 -14.22 3.65
C GLY A 125 2.95 -13.43 2.62
N GLU A 126 4.20 -13.82 2.43
CA GLU A 126 5.15 -13.13 1.53
C GLU A 126 4.75 -13.30 0.06
N GLN A 127 4.36 -14.52 -0.32
CA GLN A 127 3.89 -14.82 -1.67
C GLN A 127 2.61 -14.03 -1.99
N ALA A 128 1.66 -13.94 -1.06
CA ALA A 128 0.44 -13.16 -1.25
C ALA A 128 0.73 -11.66 -1.47
N TYR A 129 1.77 -11.10 -0.83
CA TYR A 129 2.19 -9.72 -1.08
C TYR A 129 2.82 -9.55 -2.46
N ALA A 130 3.70 -10.46 -2.87
CA ALA A 130 4.30 -10.44 -4.21
C ALA A 130 3.24 -10.54 -5.30
N ASP A 131 2.26 -11.43 -5.14
CA ASP A 131 1.13 -11.57 -6.06
C ASP A 131 0.23 -10.32 -6.07
N GLY A 132 0.03 -9.70 -4.91
CA GLY A 132 -0.66 -8.42 -4.78
C GLY A 132 0.04 -7.29 -5.53
N LEU A 133 1.36 -7.19 -5.42
CA LEU A 133 2.18 -6.21 -6.13
C LEU A 133 2.08 -6.41 -7.65
N LYS A 134 2.22 -7.66 -8.11
CA LYS A 134 2.08 -8.02 -9.53
C LYS A 134 0.69 -7.66 -10.06
N THR A 135 -0.35 -7.97 -9.31
CA THR A 135 -1.75 -7.64 -9.65
C THR A 135 -1.94 -6.12 -9.75
N TRP A 136 -1.39 -5.37 -8.79
CA TRP A 136 -1.47 -3.92 -8.78
C TRP A 136 -0.80 -3.29 -10.01
N LEU A 137 0.38 -3.78 -10.39
CA LEU A 137 1.07 -3.31 -11.60
C LEU A 137 0.38 -3.68 -12.90
N GLN A 138 -0.22 -4.87 -12.96
CA GLN A 138 -1.03 -5.25 -14.11
C GLN A 138 -2.19 -4.29 -14.30
N ARG A 139 -2.83 -3.86 -13.20
CA ARG A 139 -3.96 -2.93 -13.22
C ARG A 139 -3.55 -1.50 -13.54
N SER A 140 -2.34 -1.08 -13.21
CA SER A 140 -1.79 0.22 -13.66
C SER A 140 -1.41 0.24 -15.15
N ALA A 141 -1.57 -0.89 -15.85
CA ALA A 141 -1.38 -1.05 -17.29
C ALA A 141 0.02 -0.61 -17.77
N SER A 142 0.10 0.29 -18.75
CA SER A 142 1.35 0.84 -19.28
C SER A 142 1.74 2.18 -18.64
N LEU A 143 0.95 2.70 -17.70
CA LEU A 143 1.24 3.98 -17.08
C LEU A 143 2.48 3.87 -16.19
N VAL A 144 3.32 4.90 -16.21
CA VAL A 144 4.43 5.07 -15.28
C VAL A 144 3.85 5.36 -13.90
N VAL A 145 4.34 4.68 -12.86
CA VAL A 145 3.74 4.76 -11.53
C VAL A 145 4.73 5.23 -10.48
N PRO A 146 4.39 6.24 -9.65
CA PRO A 146 5.12 6.49 -8.40
C PRO A 146 4.84 5.34 -7.43
N VAL A 147 5.90 4.65 -6.99
CA VAL A 147 5.82 3.58 -5.99
C VAL A 147 6.43 4.11 -4.69
N THR A 148 5.76 3.91 -3.56
CA THR A 148 6.33 4.20 -2.24
C THR A 148 6.43 2.89 -1.49
N LEU A 149 7.59 2.24 -1.61
CA LEU A 149 7.86 0.93 -1.02
C LEU A 149 8.07 1.02 0.50
N VAL A 150 7.00 1.23 1.27
CA VAL A 150 7.12 1.30 2.74
C VAL A 150 7.32 -0.09 3.34
N LEU A 151 8.58 -0.54 3.42
CA LEU A 151 8.96 -1.78 4.09
C LEU A 151 9.02 -1.56 5.61
N GLU A 152 7.91 -1.83 6.27
CA GLU A 152 7.87 -1.80 7.73
C GLU A 152 8.36 -3.14 8.27
N TYR A 153 9.46 -3.15 9.05
CA TYR A 153 9.96 -4.29 9.84
C TYR A 153 10.61 -5.47 9.09
N VAL A 154 11.66 -5.22 8.30
CA VAL A 154 12.62 -6.29 7.94
C VAL A 154 13.73 -6.33 8.98
N TYR A 155 13.44 -6.80 10.20
CA TYR A 155 14.52 -7.28 11.08
C TYR A 155 14.91 -8.67 10.57
N CYS A 156 15.92 -8.77 9.72
CA CYS A 156 16.37 -10.07 9.24
C CYS A 156 17.88 -10.23 9.47
N ASP A 157 18.21 -11.16 10.35
CA ASP A 157 19.56 -11.66 10.61
C ASP A 157 19.98 -12.79 9.64
N SER A 158 19.18 -13.13 8.62
CA SER A 158 19.47 -14.22 7.68
C SER A 158 19.30 -13.81 6.21
N GLU A 159 20.36 -13.94 5.41
CA GLU A 159 20.44 -13.55 3.99
C GLU A 159 19.39 -14.21 3.07
N SER A 160 18.81 -15.36 3.47
CA SER A 160 17.96 -16.19 2.60
C SER A 160 16.45 -15.91 2.69
N SER A 161 15.98 -15.20 3.72
CA SER A 161 14.53 -15.11 4.02
C SER A 161 13.77 -14.09 3.17
N ASN A 162 14.44 -13.18 2.44
CA ASN A 162 13.77 -12.08 1.73
C ASN A 162 13.80 -12.20 0.19
N ASN A 163 14.33 -13.29 -0.36
CA ASN A 163 14.56 -13.41 -1.81
C ASN A 163 13.27 -13.31 -2.64
N HIS A 164 12.16 -13.89 -2.18
CA HIS A 164 10.89 -13.88 -2.92
C HIS A 164 10.32 -12.46 -3.04
N ILE A 165 10.46 -11.67 -1.98
CA ILE A 165 10.01 -10.28 -1.94
C ILE A 165 10.92 -9.42 -2.80
N ARG A 166 12.24 -9.58 -2.66
CA ARG A 166 13.23 -8.93 -3.51
C ARG A 166 12.91 -9.20 -4.98
N ASP A 167 12.71 -10.45 -5.36
CA ASP A 167 12.45 -10.85 -6.74
C ASP A 167 11.11 -10.31 -7.23
N GLY A 168 10.07 -10.34 -6.38
CA GLY A 168 8.78 -9.70 -6.65
C GLY A 168 8.91 -8.20 -6.91
N VAL A 169 9.66 -7.49 -6.07
CA VAL A 169 9.98 -6.06 -6.21
C VAL A 169 10.76 -5.80 -7.51
N LEU A 170 11.88 -6.49 -7.71
CA LEU A 170 12.78 -6.28 -8.84
C LEU A 170 12.16 -6.66 -10.18
N SER A 171 11.26 -7.65 -10.22
CA SER A 171 10.52 -8.01 -11.43
C SER A 171 9.64 -6.87 -11.97
N THR A 172 9.47 -5.82 -11.17
CA THR A 172 8.58 -4.69 -11.45
C THR A 172 9.28 -3.34 -11.49
N ALA A 173 10.54 -3.31 -11.04
CA ALA A 173 11.40 -2.14 -10.97
C ALA A 173 11.50 -1.29 -12.26
N PRO A 174 11.48 -1.86 -13.49
CA PRO A 174 11.60 -1.06 -14.72
C PRO A 174 10.52 0.02 -14.90
N ARG A 175 9.38 -0.10 -14.21
CA ARG A 175 8.24 0.81 -14.33
C ARG A 175 8.15 1.84 -13.20
N TRP A 176 9.06 1.79 -12.24
CA TRP A 176 9.00 2.63 -11.04
C TRP A 176 9.58 4.00 -11.33
N ARG A 177 8.81 5.05 -11.04
CA ARG A 177 9.30 6.45 -11.12
C ARG A 177 9.85 6.95 -9.80
N SER A 178 9.23 6.53 -8.70
CA SER A 178 9.65 6.88 -7.35
C SER A 178 9.84 5.60 -6.56
N LEU A 179 10.77 5.61 -5.60
CA LEU A 179 11.01 4.54 -4.64
C LEU A 179 11.36 5.17 -3.28
N ASN A 180 10.63 4.80 -2.23
CA ASN A 180 10.96 5.14 -0.85
C ASN A 180 11.29 3.87 -0.10
N VAL A 181 12.43 3.83 0.58
CA VAL A 181 12.89 2.75 1.44
C VAL A 181 13.06 3.32 2.85
N PRO A 182 12.15 3.02 3.80
CA PRO A 182 12.17 3.66 5.12
C PRO A 182 13.35 3.16 5.96
N ARG A 183 13.76 3.95 6.98
CA ARG A 183 14.84 3.60 7.94
C ARG A 183 14.62 2.30 8.70
N THR A 184 13.38 1.79 8.72
CA THR A 184 13.03 0.50 9.34
C THR A 184 13.47 -0.70 8.50
N THR A 185 13.97 -0.48 7.29
CA THR A 185 14.49 -1.53 6.39
C THR A 185 15.90 -1.94 6.81
N SER A 186 16.20 -3.24 6.88
CA SER A 186 17.57 -3.68 7.15
C SER A 186 18.51 -3.27 6.02
N LEU A 187 19.72 -2.83 6.39
CA LEU A 187 20.75 -2.45 5.45
C LEU A 187 21.13 -3.59 4.48
N ALA A 188 21.10 -4.84 4.94
CA ALA A 188 21.31 -6.01 4.10
C ALA A 188 20.27 -6.13 2.97
N PHE A 189 18.99 -5.85 3.27
CA PHE A 189 17.95 -5.84 2.25
C PHE A 189 18.12 -4.65 1.30
N VAL A 190 18.54 -3.48 1.80
CA VAL A 190 18.87 -2.34 0.93
C VAL A 190 19.99 -2.71 -0.05
N GLN A 191 21.02 -3.43 0.41
CA GLN A 191 22.08 -3.91 -0.47
C GLN A 191 21.54 -4.90 -1.52
N GLN A 192 20.73 -5.88 -1.12
CA GLN A 192 20.10 -6.81 -2.05
C GLN A 192 19.21 -6.11 -3.09
N LEU A 193 18.49 -5.06 -2.68
CA LEU A 193 17.71 -4.24 -3.61
C LEU A 193 18.59 -3.44 -4.57
N SER A 194 19.76 -2.98 -4.12
CA SER A 194 20.68 -2.17 -4.92
C SER A 194 21.23 -2.93 -6.13
N GLU A 195 21.30 -4.27 -6.06
CA GLU A 195 21.69 -5.15 -7.17
C GLU A 195 20.71 -5.08 -8.37
N GLY A 196 19.50 -4.55 -8.15
CA GLY A 196 18.49 -4.34 -9.17
C GLY A 196 18.78 -3.21 -10.16
N ARG A 197 18.07 -3.24 -11.30
CA ARG A 197 18.02 -2.14 -12.27
C ARG A 197 16.72 -1.37 -12.17
N PHE A 198 16.84 -0.04 -12.15
CA PHE A 198 15.74 0.89 -11.98
C PHE A 198 15.76 1.92 -13.12
N ASP A 199 15.46 1.47 -14.34
CA ASP A 199 15.67 2.26 -15.57
C ASP A 199 14.75 3.48 -15.72
N SER A 200 13.62 3.51 -15.01
CA SER A 200 12.65 4.62 -15.05
C SER A 200 12.63 5.46 -13.76
N LEU A 201 13.51 5.17 -12.80
CA LEU A 201 13.46 5.78 -11.49
C LEU A 201 14.03 7.20 -11.52
N GLU A 202 13.20 8.17 -11.14
CA GLU A 202 13.51 9.60 -11.07
C GLU A 202 13.67 10.09 -9.62
N GLU A 203 13.02 9.44 -8.66
CA GLU A 203 12.97 9.85 -7.26
C GLU A 203 13.30 8.67 -6.34
N LEU A 204 14.32 8.81 -5.49
CA LEU A 204 14.76 7.77 -4.55
C LEU A 204 14.89 8.34 -3.14
N ASP A 205 14.26 7.71 -2.16
CA ASP A 205 14.38 8.01 -0.73
C ASP A 205 14.91 6.78 0.01
N LEU A 206 16.06 6.90 0.65
CA LEU A 206 16.77 5.82 1.34
C LEU A 206 16.99 6.15 2.81
N GLY A 207 16.39 5.35 3.68
CA GLY A 207 16.72 5.29 5.10
C GLY A 207 17.77 4.21 5.36
N LEU A 208 18.97 4.63 5.77
CA LEU A 208 20.10 3.76 6.07
C LEU A 208 20.33 3.74 7.58
N GLU A 209 19.88 2.66 8.24
CA GLU A 209 20.03 2.45 9.67
C GLU A 209 20.82 1.16 9.94
N ARG A 210 21.77 1.20 10.87
CA ARG A 210 22.53 0.01 11.30
C ARG A 210 21.91 -0.54 12.57
N PHE A 211 21.29 -1.71 12.48
CA PHE A 211 20.83 -2.47 13.64
C PHE A 211 21.99 -3.29 14.22
N ALA A 212 22.09 -3.37 15.55
CA ALA A 212 23.16 -4.07 16.24
C ALA A 212 23.14 -5.58 15.90
N GLY A 213 24.31 -6.17 15.60
CA GLY A 213 24.48 -7.60 15.37
C GLY A 213 24.70 -8.04 13.91
N VAL A 214 24.54 -7.16 12.92
CA VAL A 214 24.61 -7.52 11.49
C VAL A 214 25.99 -7.23 10.85
N VAL A 215 26.37 -8.12 9.91
CA VAL A 215 27.59 -8.12 9.10
C VAL A 215 27.75 -6.83 8.27
N SER A 216 29.00 -6.41 8.14
CA SER A 216 29.55 -5.23 7.48
C SER A 216 29.21 -5.13 5.99
N THR A 217 28.05 -4.60 5.64
CA THR A 217 27.86 -4.07 4.29
C THR A 217 28.72 -2.80 4.16
N THR A 218 29.73 -2.85 3.30
CA THR A 218 30.67 -1.72 3.11
C THR A 218 30.24 -0.79 2.00
N SER A 219 29.35 -1.24 1.11
CA SER A 219 28.87 -0.43 0.00
C SER A 219 27.46 -0.78 -0.46
N ILE A 220 26.81 0.20 -1.09
CA ILE A 220 25.57 0.04 -1.87
C ILE A 220 25.75 0.72 -3.22
N SER A 221 25.25 0.09 -4.28
CA SER A 221 25.39 0.60 -5.65
C SER A 221 24.08 0.43 -6.40
N PHE A 222 23.46 1.54 -6.80
CA PHE A 222 22.19 1.51 -7.51
C PHE A 222 22.38 1.85 -8.99
N THR A 223 21.84 1.02 -9.88
CA THR A 223 21.76 1.35 -11.31
C THR A 223 20.47 2.12 -11.60
N VAL A 224 20.56 3.46 -11.53
CA VAL A 224 19.42 4.40 -11.60
C VAL A 224 19.67 5.52 -12.63
N PRO A 225 19.70 5.22 -13.94
CA PRO A 225 20.19 6.14 -14.98
C PRO A 225 19.33 7.39 -15.19
N ARG A 226 18.11 7.45 -14.64
CA ARG A 226 17.20 8.60 -14.76
C ARG A 226 16.99 9.37 -13.46
N LEU A 227 17.72 9.03 -12.39
CA LEU A 227 17.53 9.62 -11.08
C LEU A 227 17.76 11.13 -11.11
N ARG A 228 16.82 11.91 -10.56
CA ARG A 228 16.89 13.37 -10.45
C ARG A 228 16.80 13.85 -9.01
N LYS A 229 15.98 13.19 -8.20
CA LYS A 229 15.78 13.53 -6.79
C LYS A 229 16.25 12.40 -5.90
N LEU A 230 17.11 12.73 -4.94
CA LEU A 230 17.65 11.75 -3.99
C LEU A 230 17.48 12.28 -2.57
N ARG A 231 16.89 11.46 -1.70
CA ARG A 231 16.88 11.64 -0.25
C ARG A 231 17.66 10.49 0.39
N ILE A 232 18.66 10.80 1.18
CA ILE A 232 19.44 9.82 1.93
C ILE A 232 19.44 10.21 3.40
N ASN A 233 19.08 9.28 4.27
CA ASN A 233 19.17 9.44 5.71
C ASN A 233 20.15 8.42 6.30
N MET A 234 21.29 8.90 6.80
CA MET A 234 22.38 8.15 7.42
C MET A 234 22.57 8.58 8.87
N TRP A 235 21.53 8.41 9.70
CA TRP A 235 21.56 8.82 11.10
C TRP A 235 22.12 7.78 12.08
N SER A 236 23.05 6.94 11.62
CA SER A 236 23.78 6.03 12.49
C SER A 236 25.27 6.38 12.52
N LYS A 237 25.78 6.80 13.70
CA LYS A 237 27.22 7.04 13.91
C LYS A 237 28.08 5.80 13.64
N ALA A 238 27.48 4.62 13.68
CA ALA A 238 28.14 3.34 13.45
C ALA A 238 28.12 2.89 11.98
N LEU A 239 27.58 3.72 11.07
CA LEU A 239 27.38 3.38 9.66
C LEU A 239 28.19 4.31 8.75
N ARG A 240 29.40 3.89 8.41
CA ARG A 240 30.19 4.49 7.33
C ARG A 240 30.16 3.53 6.15
N ILE A 241 29.44 3.91 5.10
CA ILE A 241 29.17 3.06 3.93
C ILE A 241 29.45 3.84 2.65
N ASP A 242 30.04 3.17 1.67
CA ASP A 242 30.27 3.75 0.35
C ASP A 242 28.98 3.68 -0.49
N ILE A 243 28.55 4.82 -1.01
CA ILE A 243 27.32 4.93 -1.78
C ILE A 243 27.67 5.29 -3.22
N PHE A 244 27.43 4.35 -4.14
CA PHE A 244 27.64 4.54 -5.56
C PHE A 244 26.32 4.92 -6.24
N MET A 245 26.24 6.16 -6.69
CA MET A 245 25.09 6.76 -7.36
C MET A 245 25.55 7.63 -8.54
N PRO A 246 24.71 7.89 -9.54
CA PRO A 246 24.97 8.89 -10.57
C PRO A 246 24.78 10.30 -9.99
N TRP A 247 25.69 10.78 -9.13
CA TRP A 247 25.55 12.06 -8.42
C TRP A 247 25.43 13.27 -9.35
N ALA A 248 26.19 13.28 -10.46
CA ALA A 248 26.30 14.43 -11.37
C ALA A 248 24.99 14.83 -12.05
N GLN A 249 24.03 13.90 -12.13
CA GLN A 249 22.76 14.11 -12.84
C GLN A 249 21.61 14.53 -11.89
N LEU A 250 21.87 14.62 -10.58
CA LEU A 250 20.88 14.99 -9.57
C LEU A 250 20.58 16.48 -9.62
N THR A 251 19.30 16.82 -9.53
CA THR A 251 18.79 18.20 -9.45
C THR A 251 18.35 18.57 -8.05
N ASP A 252 17.92 17.58 -7.26
CA ASP A 252 17.41 17.77 -5.91
C ASP A 252 18.06 16.74 -4.98
N LEU A 253 18.77 17.24 -3.96
CA LEU A 253 19.41 16.40 -2.95
C LEU A 253 18.89 16.76 -1.56
N THR A 254 18.45 15.75 -0.82
CA THR A 254 18.26 15.84 0.63
C THR A 254 19.17 14.84 1.32
N LEU A 255 20.07 15.31 2.16
CA LEU A 255 21.08 14.47 2.79
C LEU A 255 21.10 14.70 4.30
N ASP A 256 20.82 13.64 5.05
CA ASP A 256 20.96 13.61 6.49
C ASP A 256 22.16 12.72 6.86
N SER A 257 23.19 13.25 7.51
CA SER A 257 24.45 12.53 7.77
C SER A 257 25.07 12.92 9.13
N TYR A 258 25.85 12.02 9.73
CA TYR A 258 26.75 12.33 10.86
C TYR A 258 28.19 12.62 10.42
N PHE A 259 28.46 12.61 9.11
CA PHE A 259 29.81 12.65 8.54
C PHE A 259 29.92 13.84 7.59
N PRO A 260 30.49 14.98 8.04
CA PRO A 260 30.59 16.19 7.23
C PRO A 260 31.58 16.06 6.06
N ASP A 261 32.60 15.23 6.20
CA ASP A 261 33.53 14.85 5.13
C ASP A 261 32.80 14.14 3.97
N ILE A 262 32.00 13.12 4.27
CA ILE A 262 31.18 12.40 3.27
C ILE A 262 30.15 13.35 2.64
N THR A 263 29.60 14.27 3.44
CA THR A 263 28.66 15.29 2.97
C THR A 263 29.30 16.16 1.89
N VAL A 264 30.51 16.67 2.15
CA VAL A 264 31.30 17.46 1.18
C VAL A 264 31.60 16.65 -0.07
N ASP A 265 32.07 15.41 0.10
CA ASP A 265 32.44 14.56 -1.03
C ASP A 265 31.23 14.29 -1.93
N ILE A 266 30.05 14.00 -1.37
CA ILE A 266 28.82 13.82 -2.16
C ILE A 266 28.46 15.11 -2.93
N LEU A 267 28.49 16.26 -2.25
CA LEU A 267 28.17 17.55 -2.86
C LEU A 267 29.10 17.87 -4.04
N ALA A 268 30.40 17.58 -3.89
CA ALA A 268 31.39 17.81 -4.94
C ALA A 268 31.09 17.04 -6.24
N HIS A 269 30.40 15.90 -6.17
CA HIS A 269 30.00 15.13 -7.34
C HIS A 269 28.66 15.57 -7.95
N CYS A 270 27.91 16.47 -7.30
CA CYS A 270 26.56 16.89 -7.72
C CYS A 270 26.58 18.15 -8.61
N THR A 271 27.13 18.04 -9.82
CA THR A 271 27.34 19.20 -10.71
C THR A 271 26.07 19.83 -11.28
N SER A 272 24.96 19.08 -11.39
CA SER A 272 23.68 19.58 -11.92
C SER A 272 22.68 20.04 -10.85
N LEU A 273 23.13 20.20 -9.60
CA LEU A 273 22.26 20.40 -8.45
C LEU A 273 21.57 21.77 -8.48
N ILE A 274 20.25 21.80 -8.28
CA ILE A 274 19.41 23.01 -8.26
C ILE A 274 18.95 23.32 -6.83
N GLN A 275 18.60 22.28 -6.07
CA GLN A 275 18.13 22.41 -4.69
C GLN A 275 18.85 21.40 -3.79
N ALA A 276 19.34 21.87 -2.64
CA ALA A 276 20.01 21.05 -1.64
C ALA A 276 19.43 21.31 -0.24
N ASN A 277 19.07 20.25 0.47
CA ASN A 277 18.71 20.29 1.89
C ASN A 277 19.63 19.34 2.66
N ILE A 278 20.57 19.88 3.43
CA ILE A 278 21.62 19.13 4.09
C ILE A 278 21.47 19.29 5.59
N ARG A 279 21.46 18.16 6.28
CA ARG A 279 21.44 18.03 7.72
C ARG A 279 22.66 17.24 8.15
N THR A 280 23.66 17.92 8.73
CA THR A 280 24.94 17.29 9.07
C THR A 280 25.48 17.75 10.43
N THR A 281 26.56 17.15 10.92
CA THR A 281 27.29 17.65 12.09
C THR A 281 28.44 18.56 11.65
N GLY A 282 29.03 19.31 12.57
CA GLY A 282 30.33 19.94 12.31
C GLY A 282 31.48 18.94 12.41
N TRP A 283 32.67 19.34 11.98
CA TRP A 283 33.90 18.57 12.20
C TRP A 283 34.35 18.71 13.65
N ASP A 284 34.68 17.59 14.30
CA ASP A 284 35.26 17.59 15.66
C ASP A 284 36.67 18.16 15.68
N VAL A 285 37.42 17.98 14.59
CA VAL A 285 38.78 18.51 14.37
C VAL A 285 38.78 19.22 13.02
N LEU A 286 39.35 20.43 12.96
CA LEU A 286 39.47 21.18 11.72
C LEU A 286 40.11 20.30 10.62
N PRO A 287 39.43 20.10 9.48
CA PRO A 287 40.02 19.38 8.36
C PRO A 287 41.16 20.21 7.76
N GLU A 288 42.13 19.53 7.15
CA GLU A 288 43.11 20.23 6.32
C GLU A 288 42.37 21.00 5.20
N PRO A 289 42.75 22.26 4.92
CA PRO A 289 42.08 23.05 3.91
C PRO A 289 42.21 22.35 2.55
N LYS A 290 41.09 21.85 2.01
CA LYS A 290 41.03 21.35 0.64
C LYS A 290 41.32 22.53 -0.30
N GLN A 291 42.33 22.40 -1.16
CA GLN A 291 42.73 23.48 -2.09
C GLN A 291 41.73 23.66 -3.23
N ASP A 292 40.93 22.63 -3.53
CA ASP A 292 39.99 22.64 -4.65
C ASP A 292 38.57 22.95 -4.17
N LEU A 293 38.13 24.18 -4.43
CA LEU A 293 36.73 24.58 -4.37
C LEU A 293 35.94 23.86 -5.47
N PHE A 294 34.87 23.15 -5.12
CA PHE A 294 33.93 22.63 -6.12
C PHE A 294 32.81 23.64 -6.40
N ALA A 295 32.41 23.76 -7.66
CA ALA A 295 31.39 24.70 -8.09
C ALA A 295 30.02 24.02 -8.23
N LEU A 296 29.01 24.56 -7.56
CA LEU A 296 27.60 24.19 -7.74
C LEU A 296 26.91 25.30 -8.54
N GLU A 297 27.22 25.37 -9.84
CA GLU A 297 26.86 26.48 -10.72
C GLU A 297 25.35 26.69 -10.90
N HIS A 298 24.56 25.64 -10.68
CA HIS A 298 23.11 25.66 -10.89
C HIS A 298 22.31 25.73 -9.59
N LEU A 299 22.98 25.73 -8.43
CA LEU A 299 22.32 25.68 -7.13
C LEU A 299 21.62 27.01 -6.84
N ARG A 300 20.30 26.95 -6.68
CA ARG A 300 19.44 28.12 -6.44
C ARG A 300 18.91 28.18 -5.02
N ALA A 301 18.73 27.04 -4.38
CA ALA A 301 18.23 26.93 -3.02
C ALA A 301 19.10 25.97 -2.21
N LEU A 302 19.64 26.45 -1.09
CA LEU A 302 20.47 25.68 -0.17
C LEU A 302 19.91 25.82 1.24
N SER A 303 19.62 24.72 1.90
CA SER A 303 19.28 24.68 3.32
C SER A 303 20.35 23.86 4.03
N LEU A 304 21.11 24.49 4.93
CA LEU A 304 22.13 23.82 5.75
C LEU A 304 21.71 23.88 7.23
N LEU A 305 21.48 22.72 7.84
CA LEU A 305 21.20 22.61 9.27
C LEU A 305 22.28 21.77 9.94
N PHE A 306 22.85 22.32 11.01
CA PHE A 306 23.88 21.66 11.81
C PHE A 306 23.31 21.19 13.15
N PHE A 307 23.69 20.00 13.58
CA PHE A 307 23.26 19.41 14.84
C PHE A 307 24.48 18.98 15.67
N GLY A 308 24.38 19.07 17.00
CA GLY A 308 25.51 18.85 17.92
C GLY A 308 26.12 20.15 18.45
N SER A 309 26.95 20.07 19.49
CA SER A 309 27.25 21.22 20.35
C SER A 309 28.63 21.88 20.21
N ALA A 310 29.50 21.48 19.28
CA ALA A 310 30.85 22.08 19.23
C ALA A 310 31.64 21.94 17.91
N GLY A 311 31.05 21.42 16.82
CA GLY A 311 31.82 21.13 15.61
C GLY A 311 32.13 22.38 14.77
N HIS A 312 33.28 22.40 14.11
CA HIS A 312 33.61 23.41 13.10
C HIS A 312 32.70 23.22 11.89
N VAL A 313 31.92 24.24 11.51
CA VAL A 313 30.98 24.15 10.37
C VAL A 313 31.43 24.94 9.15
N ILE A 314 32.28 25.95 9.34
CA ILE A 314 32.81 26.81 8.27
C ILE A 314 33.46 26.01 7.12
N PRO A 315 34.21 24.91 7.36
CA PRO A 315 34.87 24.19 6.28
C PRO A 315 33.95 23.68 5.15
N ILE A 316 32.68 23.38 5.45
CA ILE A 316 31.73 22.97 4.40
C ILE A 316 31.42 24.12 3.45
N LEU A 317 31.27 25.34 3.98
CA LEU A 317 30.98 26.54 3.22
C LEU A 317 32.20 26.98 2.41
N GLU A 318 33.39 26.88 2.99
CA GLU A 318 34.66 27.20 2.31
C GLU A 318 35.02 26.19 1.22
N SER A 319 34.44 25.00 1.24
CA SER A 319 34.70 23.97 0.23
C SER A 319 33.91 24.16 -1.08
N MET A 320 32.89 25.03 -1.10
CA MET A 320 31.96 25.17 -2.23
C MET A 320 31.86 26.60 -2.78
N SER A 321 31.72 26.71 -4.10
CA SER A 321 31.34 27.94 -4.80
C SER A 321 29.90 27.83 -5.30
N ILE A 322 29.04 28.78 -4.89
CA ILE A 322 27.58 28.76 -5.13
C ILE A 322 27.08 30.04 -5.83
N PRO A 323 27.52 30.34 -7.06
CA PRO A 323 27.31 31.63 -7.71
C PRO A 323 25.85 31.94 -8.08
N ALA A 324 25.00 30.92 -8.24
CA ALA A 324 23.61 31.07 -8.68
C ALA A 324 22.59 31.08 -7.52
N LEU A 325 23.06 31.14 -6.27
CA LEU A 325 22.21 31.00 -5.09
C LEU A 325 21.22 32.17 -4.97
N LYS A 326 19.94 31.84 -4.78
CA LYS A 326 18.85 32.80 -4.60
C LYS A 326 18.21 32.74 -3.21
N GLY A 327 18.33 31.62 -2.52
CA GLY A 327 17.84 31.44 -1.15
C GLY A 327 18.79 30.55 -0.35
N LEU A 328 19.15 31.02 0.85
CA LEU A 328 19.92 30.34 1.89
C LEU A 328 19.07 30.20 3.16
#